data_AF-A3GH71-F1
#
_entry.id   AF-A3GH71-F1
#
_cell.length_a   1.000
_cell.length_b   1.000
_cell.length_c   1.000
_cell.angle_alpha   90.00
_cell.angle_beta   90.00
_cell.angle_gamma   90.00
#
_symmetry.space_group_name_H-M   'P 1'
#
loop_
_entity.id
_entity.type
_entity.pdbx_description
1 polymer ?
#
loop_
_entity_poly.entity_id
_entity_poly.type
_entity_poly.pdbx_seq_one_letter_code
_entity_poly.pdbx_strand_id
1 'polypeptide(L)'
;MLSTAVEIIQCVDEYITKTLQSNSFTENLIGTPTSKFITEFLIITFVILMSYEVIYWSGIYLSLWEYHAKDIFTEVPVHCAHVYIRLNVVSKSKLEKTKEYYVLKKNSKYNVLYWNKLNQLGGEIFSLDRFIKYHFEFSPEDFEMNKEPEFGSTVDHLREKIFTLFKDSEVYSQFHNDKLSKTDVLLFNNRNEEVTHASGDKYLSQCHIETGNVIDSIVLY
;
A
#
# COMPACT_ATOMS: atom_id res chain seq x y z
N MET A 1 14.42 28.48 46.03
CA MET A 1 14.47 28.07 44.60
C MET A 1 15.82 27.50 44.23
N LEU A 2 16.95 28.20 44.46
CA LEU A 2 18.28 27.66 44.14
C LEU A 2 18.64 26.39 44.95
N SER A 3 18.31 26.32 46.25
CA SER A 3 18.60 25.13 47.07
C SER A 3 17.82 23.90 46.61
N THR A 4 16.54 24.09 46.27
CA THR A 4 15.64 23.01 45.82
C THR A 4 16.09 22.40 44.49
N ALA A 5 16.58 23.21 43.56
CA ALA A 5 17.13 22.71 42.29
C ALA A 5 18.41 21.91 42.51
N VAL A 6 19.29 22.37 43.41
CA VAL A 6 20.52 21.65 43.77
C VAL A 6 20.22 20.30 44.43
N GLU A 7 19.24 20.27 45.34
CA GLU A 7 18.78 19.03 46.00
C GLU A 7 18.24 18.01 44.98
N ILE A 8 17.46 18.47 43.99
CA ILE A 8 16.93 17.60 42.92
C ILE A 8 18.08 17.04 42.06
N ILE A 9 19.03 17.89 41.66
CA ILE A 9 20.19 17.46 40.86
C ILE A 9 21.01 16.41 41.61
N GLN A 10 21.24 16.62 42.92
CA GLN A 10 21.95 15.66 43.77
C GLN A 10 21.21 14.32 43.86
N CYS A 11 19.89 14.35 44.07
CA CYS A 11 19.07 13.14 44.11
C CYS A 11 19.12 12.36 42.79
N VAL A 12 19.07 13.06 41.65
CA VAL A 12 19.16 12.46 40.32
C VAL A 12 20.56 11.87 40.06
N ASP A 13 21.63 12.59 40.40
CA ASP A 13 23.02 12.12 40.30
C ASP A 13 23.22 10.84 41.12
N GLU A 14 22.76 10.83 42.37
CA GLU A 14 22.83 9.66 43.25
C GLU A 14 22.05 8.46 42.69
N TYR A 15 20.85 8.71 42.14
CA TYR A 15 20.02 7.67 41.54
C TYR A 15 20.65 7.07 40.29
N ILE A 16 21.15 7.91 39.38
CA ILE A 16 21.81 7.46 38.14
C ILE A 16 23.09 6.71 38.48
N THR A 17 23.93 7.28 39.36
CA THR A 17 25.18 6.65 39.80
C THR A 17 24.92 5.27 40.41
N LYS A 18 23.96 5.15 41.35
CA LYS A 18 23.59 3.88 41.97
C LYS A 18 23.11 2.84 40.95
N THR A 19 22.35 3.29 39.96
CA THR A 19 21.83 2.42 38.89
C THR A 19 22.94 1.93 37.98
N LEU A 20 23.89 2.80 37.60
CA LEU A 20 25.04 2.44 36.76
C LEU A 20 26.07 1.57 37.50
N GLN A 21 26.18 1.70 38.82
CA GLN A 21 27.03 0.81 39.65
C GLN A 21 26.50 -0.60 39.79
N SER A 22 25.23 -0.85 39.45
CA SER A 22 24.61 -2.17 39.64
C SER A 22 25.15 -3.26 38.71
N ASN A 23 25.81 -2.89 37.60
CA ASN A 23 26.38 -3.81 36.63
C ASN A 23 27.86 -3.47 36.35
N SER A 24 28.69 -4.50 36.25
CA SER A 24 30.14 -4.37 36.01
C SER A 24 30.49 -3.66 34.69
N PHE A 25 29.62 -3.75 33.68
CA PHE A 25 29.81 -3.06 32.40
C PHE A 25 29.58 -1.55 32.50
N THR A 26 28.57 -1.12 33.26
CA THR A 26 28.18 0.28 33.41
C THR A 26 28.97 1.00 34.50
N GLU A 27 29.52 0.27 35.46
CA GLU A 27 30.39 0.80 36.51
C GLU A 27 31.66 1.45 35.92
N ASN A 28 32.23 0.86 34.87
CA ASN A 28 33.39 1.42 34.18
C ASN A 28 33.10 2.79 33.52
N LEU A 29 31.84 3.09 33.20
CA LEU A 29 31.43 4.36 32.57
C LEU A 29 31.45 5.55 33.55
N ILE A 30 31.49 5.28 34.85
CA ILE A 30 31.52 6.31 35.90
C ILE A 30 32.84 6.31 36.69
N GLY A 31 33.82 5.51 36.28
CA GLY A 31 35.08 5.33 37.02
C GLY A 31 35.96 6.58 37.07
N THR A 32 35.74 7.56 36.20
CA THR A 32 36.38 8.88 36.25
C THR A 32 35.34 10.00 36.28
N PRO A 33 35.63 11.16 36.90
CA PRO A 33 34.69 12.29 36.95
C PRO A 33 34.21 12.76 35.58
N THR A 34 35.10 12.78 34.58
CA THR A 34 34.77 13.18 33.21
C THR A 34 33.84 12.18 32.53
N SER A 35 34.13 10.88 32.67
CA SER A 35 33.29 9.82 32.09
C SER A 35 31.91 9.77 32.76
N LYS A 36 31.86 9.97 34.08
CA LYS A 36 30.61 10.10 34.84
C LYS A 36 29.75 11.23 34.27
N PHE A 37 30.31 12.43 34.14
CA PHE A 37 29.60 13.59 33.61
C PHE A 37 29.05 13.37 32.20
N ILE A 38 29.86 12.83 31.28
CA ILE A 38 29.42 12.53 29.90
C ILE A 38 28.27 11.52 29.91
N THR A 39 28.40 10.45 30.69
CA THR A 39 27.40 9.38 30.77
C THR A 39 26.07 9.88 31.34
N GLU A 40 26.11 10.66 32.41
CA GLU A 40 24.91 11.26 33.01
C GLU A 40 24.23 12.24 32.06
N PHE A 41 25.00 13.10 31.39
CA PHE A 41 24.46 14.01 30.40
C PHE A 41 23.75 13.28 29.26
N LEU A 42 24.34 12.19 28.74
CA LEU A 42 23.73 11.38 27.69
C LEU A 42 22.45 10.69 28.15
N ILE A 43 22.44 10.12 29.36
CA ILE A 43 21.25 9.46 29.93
C ILE A 43 20.12 10.48 30.11
N ILE A 44 20.42 11.65 30.68
CA ILE A 44 19.42 12.71 30.87
C ILE A 44 18.87 13.17 29.53
N THR A 45 19.74 13.43 28.55
CA THR A 45 19.31 13.84 27.19
C THR A 45 18.45 12.77 26.53
N PHE A 46 18.83 11.49 26.65
CA PHE A 46 18.07 10.38 26.12
C PHE A 46 16.68 10.27 26.76
N VAL A 47 16.58 10.37 28.10
CA VAL A 47 15.30 10.33 28.81
C VAL A 47 14.40 11.49 28.38
N ILE A 48 14.96 12.70 28.20
CA ILE A 48 14.20 13.87 27.73
C ILE A 48 13.68 13.63 26.32
N LEU A 49 14.52 13.19 25.39
CA LEU A 49 14.13 12.92 24.00
C LEU A 49 13.07 11.82 23.92
N MET A 50 13.28 10.71 24.62
CA MET A 50 12.32 9.61 24.65
C MET A 50 10.98 10.04 25.26
N SER A 51 11.00 10.84 26.34
CA SER A 51 9.79 11.35 26.97
C SER A 51 9.03 12.29 26.04
N TYR A 52 9.76 13.16 25.33
CA TYR A 52 9.19 14.04 24.31
C TYR A 52 8.52 13.24 23.19
N GLU A 53 9.21 12.27 22.60
CA GLU A 53 8.67 11.42 21.52
C GLU A 53 7.45 10.62 21.99
N VAL A 54 7.50 10.01 23.17
CA VAL A 54 6.37 9.25 23.72
C VAL A 54 5.15 10.14 23.91
N ILE A 55 5.32 11.33 24.49
CA ILE A 55 4.21 12.28 24.67
C ILE A 55 3.68 12.70 23.29
N TYR A 56 4.57 13.10 22.38
CA TYR A 56 4.24 13.55 21.03
C TYR A 56 3.40 12.53 20.27
N TRP A 57 3.87 11.28 20.17
CA TRP A 57 3.15 10.21 19.47
C TRP A 57 1.89 9.78 20.19
N SER A 58 1.88 9.77 21.53
CA SER A 58 0.66 9.48 22.29
C SER A 58 -0.41 10.55 22.04
N GLY A 59 -0.03 11.82 21.95
CA GLY A 59 -0.96 12.90 21.63
C GLY A 59 -1.52 12.82 20.21
N ILE A 60 -0.70 12.41 19.22
CA ILE A 60 -1.20 12.11 17.86
C ILE A 60 -2.19 10.94 17.89
N TYR A 61 -1.83 9.84 18.55
CA TYR A 61 -2.68 8.64 18.63
C TYR A 61 -4.03 8.93 19.32
N LEU A 62 -4.02 9.75 20.38
CA LEU A 62 -5.21 10.19 21.10
C LEU A 62 -5.94 11.37 20.42
N SER A 63 -5.47 11.82 19.26
CA SER A 63 -6.05 12.96 18.51
C SER A 63 -6.09 14.27 19.31
N LEU A 64 -5.11 14.49 20.20
CA LEU A 64 -4.96 15.72 20.99
C LEU A 64 -4.25 16.84 20.20
N TRP A 65 -3.38 16.48 19.25
CA TRP A 65 -2.75 17.41 18.31
C TRP A 65 -2.40 16.70 17.00
N GLU A 66 -2.12 17.50 15.97
CA GLU A 66 -1.77 17.00 14.64
C GLU A 66 -0.25 16.91 14.43
N TYR A 67 0.14 16.01 13.53
CA TYR A 67 1.53 15.84 13.12
C TYR A 67 2.07 17.14 12.53
N HIS A 68 3.16 17.67 13.10
CA HIS A 68 3.63 19.02 12.83
C HIS A 68 4.11 19.25 11.40
N ALA A 69 4.43 18.18 10.67
CA ALA A 69 4.87 18.26 9.29
C ALA A 69 3.79 17.80 8.29
N LYS A 70 2.52 17.69 8.70
CA LYS A 70 1.39 17.36 7.81
C LYS A 70 1.23 18.39 6.68
N ASP A 71 1.55 19.65 6.93
CA ASP A 71 1.44 20.73 5.94
C ASP A 71 2.67 20.84 5.02
N ILE A 72 3.81 20.28 5.42
CA ILE A 72 5.08 20.30 4.65
C ILE A 72 5.22 19.00 3.84
N PHE A 73 4.78 17.89 4.42
CA PHE A 73 4.59 16.61 3.76
C PHE A 73 3.09 16.38 3.67
N THR A 74 2.43 17.08 2.75
CA THR A 74 1.23 16.49 2.16
C THR A 74 1.71 15.18 1.56
N GLU A 75 1.40 14.05 2.20
CA GLU A 75 1.46 12.75 1.54
C GLU A 75 0.47 12.84 0.38
N VAL A 76 0.94 13.41 -0.74
CA VAL A 76 0.20 13.39 -1.98
C VAL A 76 -0.09 11.92 -2.21
N PRO A 77 -1.36 11.51 -2.33
CA PRO A 77 -1.70 10.12 -2.52
C PRO A 77 -0.81 9.60 -3.65
N VAL A 78 -0.13 8.49 -3.41
CA VAL A 78 0.77 7.90 -4.41
C VAL A 78 -0.12 7.57 -5.63
N HIS A 79 -0.08 8.43 -6.64
CA HIS A 79 -0.78 8.18 -7.89
C HIS A 79 -0.23 6.88 -8.46
N CYS A 80 -1.11 6.06 -9.05
CA CYS A 80 -0.68 4.82 -9.65
C CYS A 80 0.17 5.15 -10.89
N ALA A 81 1.49 5.04 -10.75
CA ALA A 81 2.44 5.35 -11.82
C ALA A 81 2.57 4.20 -12.82
N HIS A 82 2.44 2.97 -12.34
CA HIS A 82 2.42 1.79 -13.20
C HIS A 82 1.67 0.63 -12.55
N VAL A 83 1.11 -0.25 -13.38
CA VAL A 83 0.37 -1.44 -12.97
C VAL A 83 0.67 -2.60 -13.91
N TYR A 84 0.75 -3.81 -13.35
CA TYR A 84 0.88 -5.04 -14.13
C TYR A 84 -0.51 -5.63 -14.38
N ILE A 85 -0.88 -5.77 -15.65
CA ILE A 85 -2.16 -6.35 -16.06
C ILE A 85 -1.96 -7.79 -16.51
N ARG A 86 -2.67 -8.72 -15.90
CA ARG A 86 -2.85 -10.08 -16.42
C ARG A 86 -4.13 -10.12 -17.22
N LEU A 87 -4.02 -10.19 -18.54
CA LEU A 87 -5.14 -10.15 -19.47
C LEU A 87 -5.51 -11.56 -19.93
N ASN A 88 -6.80 -11.87 -19.88
CA ASN A 88 -7.39 -13.07 -20.50
C ASN A 88 -8.76 -12.74 -21.08
N VAL A 89 -9.34 -13.68 -21.83
CA VAL A 89 -10.59 -13.49 -22.57
C VAL A 89 -11.58 -14.57 -22.13
N VAL A 90 -12.86 -14.19 -22.01
CA VAL A 90 -13.93 -15.10 -21.60
C VAL A 90 -15.18 -14.83 -22.46
N SER A 91 -15.87 -15.88 -22.88
CA SER A 91 -17.15 -15.73 -23.59
C SER A 91 -18.20 -15.11 -22.67
N LYS A 92 -19.02 -14.19 -23.17
CA LYS A 92 -20.15 -13.58 -22.43
C LYS A 92 -21.07 -14.61 -21.75
N SER A 93 -21.20 -15.82 -22.32
CA SER A 93 -21.98 -16.92 -21.74
C SER A 93 -21.46 -17.44 -20.38
N LYS A 94 -20.17 -17.22 -20.07
CA LYS A 94 -19.49 -17.70 -18.87
C LYS A 94 -19.27 -16.60 -17.82
N LEU A 95 -19.94 -15.45 -17.94
CA LEU A 95 -19.79 -14.33 -17.02
C LEU A 95 -20.03 -14.71 -15.56
N GLU A 96 -21.13 -15.42 -15.27
CA GLU A 96 -21.47 -15.81 -13.90
C GLU A 96 -20.46 -16.79 -13.30
N LYS A 97 -19.95 -17.73 -14.11
CA LYS A 97 -18.85 -18.61 -13.69
C LYS A 97 -17.55 -17.83 -13.41
N THR A 98 -17.29 -16.77 -14.17
CA THR A 98 -16.13 -15.89 -13.95
C THR A 98 -16.21 -15.19 -12.60
N LYS A 99 -17.39 -14.67 -12.24
CA LYS A 99 -17.62 -14.08 -10.92
C LYS A 99 -17.44 -15.13 -9.81
N GLU A 100 -17.97 -16.33 -9.99
CA GLU A 100 -17.75 -17.44 -9.04
C GLU A 100 -16.25 -17.74 -8.84
N TYR A 101 -15.47 -17.78 -9.93
CA TYR A 101 -14.03 -18.00 -9.87
C TYR A 101 -13.33 -16.94 -9.00
N TYR A 102 -13.63 -15.64 -9.19
CA TYR A 102 -12.98 -14.58 -8.40
C TYR A 102 -13.46 -14.53 -6.95
N VAL A 103 -14.72 -14.84 -6.68
CA VAL A 103 -15.24 -15.03 -5.32
C VAL A 103 -14.50 -16.17 -4.62
N LEU A 104 -14.33 -17.31 -5.30
CA LEU A 104 -13.58 -18.44 -4.77
C LEU A 104 -12.10 -18.09 -4.55
N LYS A 105 -11.48 -17.38 -5.49
CA LYS A 105 -10.09 -16.91 -5.41
C LYS A 105 -9.87 -15.98 -4.22
N LYS A 106 -10.81 -15.06 -3.96
CA LYS A 106 -10.80 -14.17 -2.80
C LYS A 106 -10.87 -14.95 -1.49
N ASN A 107 -11.80 -15.89 -1.40
CA ASN A 107 -12.06 -16.65 -0.16
C ASN A 107 -11.00 -17.74 0.12
N SER A 108 -10.25 -18.17 -0.90
CA SER A 108 -9.34 -19.34 -0.82
C SER A 108 -7.86 -19.00 -0.80
N LYS A 109 -7.48 -17.76 -0.44
CA LYS A 109 -6.08 -17.28 -0.50
C LYS A 109 -5.08 -18.22 0.21
N TYR A 110 -5.51 -18.92 1.25
CA TYR A 110 -4.68 -19.86 2.03
C TYR A 110 -5.19 -21.30 2.05
N ASN A 111 -6.19 -21.63 1.23
CA ASN A 111 -6.84 -22.95 1.28
C ASN A 111 -6.45 -23.81 0.08
N VAL A 112 -5.53 -24.74 0.33
CA VAL A 112 -4.95 -25.66 -0.67
C VAL A 112 -6.00 -26.56 -1.32
N LEU A 113 -7.08 -26.93 -0.62
CA LEU A 113 -8.14 -27.80 -1.17
C LEU A 113 -8.89 -27.13 -2.33
N TYR A 114 -9.09 -25.81 -2.24
CA TYR A 114 -9.79 -25.06 -3.28
C TYR A 114 -8.92 -24.75 -4.50
N TRP A 115 -7.60 -25.00 -4.44
CA TRP A 115 -6.71 -24.77 -5.60
C TRP A 115 -7.03 -25.71 -6.77
N ASN A 116 -7.38 -26.96 -6.51
CA ASN A 116 -7.77 -27.90 -7.56
C ASN A 116 -9.08 -27.45 -8.24
N LYS A 117 -10.07 -27.05 -7.44
CA LYS A 117 -11.35 -26.52 -7.95
C LYS A 117 -11.14 -25.24 -8.74
N LEU A 118 -10.25 -24.36 -8.27
CA LEU A 118 -9.93 -23.09 -8.92
C LEU A 118 -9.21 -23.31 -10.26
N ASN A 119 -8.26 -24.25 -10.32
CA ASN A 119 -7.58 -24.61 -11.55
C ASN A 119 -8.54 -25.24 -12.58
N GLN A 120 -9.44 -26.12 -12.13
CA GLN A 120 -10.47 -26.70 -12.99
C GLN A 120 -11.41 -25.62 -13.55
N LEU A 121 -11.95 -24.76 -12.68
CA LEU A 121 -12.78 -23.63 -13.09
C LEU A 121 -12.04 -22.70 -14.06
N GLY A 122 -10.77 -22.39 -13.78
CA GLY A 122 -9.93 -21.56 -14.65
C GLY A 122 -9.80 -22.14 -16.05
N GLY A 123 -9.52 -23.45 -16.16
CA GLY A 123 -9.42 -24.13 -17.46
C GLY A 123 -10.75 -24.22 -18.23
N GLU A 124 -11.89 -24.22 -17.52
CA GLU A 124 -13.21 -24.21 -18.15
C GLU A 124 -13.64 -22.81 -18.62
N ILE A 125 -13.21 -21.75 -17.93
CA ILE A 125 -13.71 -20.38 -18.13
C ILE A 125 -12.86 -19.62 -19.14
N PHE A 126 -11.54 -19.63 -18.97
CA PHE A 126 -10.63 -18.78 -19.73
C PHE A 126 -10.33 -19.36 -21.11
N SER A 127 -10.35 -18.50 -22.14
CA SER A 127 -10.07 -18.92 -23.51
C SER A 127 -8.57 -19.08 -23.80
N LEU A 128 -7.70 -18.43 -23.02
CA LEU A 128 -6.25 -18.61 -23.13
C LEU A 128 -5.74 -19.50 -21.99
N ASP A 129 -4.86 -20.45 -22.34
CA ASP A 129 -4.18 -21.35 -21.39
C ASP A 129 -3.38 -20.59 -20.32
N ARG A 130 -2.89 -19.40 -20.66
CA ARG A 130 -2.12 -18.54 -19.77
C ARG A 130 -2.57 -17.10 -19.91
N PHE A 131 -2.60 -16.41 -18.78
CA PHE A 131 -2.77 -14.96 -18.76
C PHE A 131 -1.55 -14.28 -19.38
N ILE A 132 -1.78 -13.37 -20.31
CA ILE A 132 -0.73 -12.56 -20.91
C ILE A 132 -0.49 -11.36 -19.99
N LYS A 133 0.78 -11.11 -19.67
CA LYS A 133 1.17 -10.05 -18.74
C LYS A 133 1.59 -8.81 -19.52
N TYR A 134 1.00 -7.67 -19.18
CA TYR A 134 1.37 -6.37 -19.69
C TYR A 134 1.81 -5.46 -18.56
N HIS A 135 2.73 -4.54 -18.86
CA HIS A 135 3.16 -3.49 -17.95
C HIS A 135 2.63 -2.16 -18.46
N PHE A 136 1.73 -1.54 -17.70
CA PHE A 136 1.11 -0.26 -18.06
C PHE A 136 1.72 0.82 -17.20
N GLU A 137 2.33 1.80 -17.84
CA GLU A 137 2.83 3.02 -17.21
C GLU A 137 1.86 4.16 -17.50
N PHE A 138 1.72 5.06 -16.53
CA PHE A 138 0.92 6.28 -16.62
C PHE A 138 1.84 7.48 -16.48
N SER A 139 1.90 8.28 -17.53
CA SER A 139 2.67 9.52 -17.53
C SER A 139 1.79 10.68 -17.04
N PRO A 140 2.36 11.79 -16.56
CA PRO A 140 1.58 12.96 -16.10
C PRO A 140 0.53 13.42 -17.12
N GLU A 141 0.87 13.38 -18.42
CA GLU A 141 0.00 13.77 -19.51
C GLU A 141 -1.31 12.95 -19.56
N ASP A 142 -1.31 11.74 -19.02
CA ASP A 142 -2.47 10.85 -18.97
C ASP A 142 -3.55 11.31 -17.97
N PHE A 143 -3.20 12.17 -17.01
CA PHE A 143 -4.11 12.57 -15.92
C PHE A 143 -4.05 14.05 -15.54
N GLU A 144 -3.18 14.85 -16.16
CA GLU A 144 -3.13 16.31 -15.99
C GLU A 144 -4.46 17.02 -16.26
N MET A 145 -5.32 16.43 -17.10
CA MET A 145 -6.65 16.97 -17.45
C MET A 145 -7.78 16.48 -16.51
N ASN A 146 -7.47 15.63 -15.53
CA ASN A 146 -8.47 15.16 -14.56
C ASN A 146 -8.84 16.30 -13.59
N LYS A 147 -9.99 16.15 -12.91
CA LYS A 147 -10.46 17.15 -11.93
C LYS A 147 -9.48 17.34 -10.77
N GLU A 148 -8.84 16.25 -10.35
CA GLU A 148 -7.87 16.20 -9.26
C GLU A 148 -6.65 15.38 -9.74
N PRO A 149 -5.73 16.00 -10.52
CA PRO A 149 -4.57 15.31 -11.10
C PRO A 149 -3.67 14.61 -10.07
N GLU A 150 -3.67 15.07 -8.82
CA GLU A 150 -2.93 14.48 -7.71
C GLU A 150 -3.25 13.01 -7.45
N PHE A 151 -4.46 12.55 -7.80
CA PHE A 151 -4.86 11.15 -7.64
C PHE A 151 -4.52 10.25 -8.85
N GLY A 152 -4.01 10.83 -9.93
CA GLY A 152 -3.54 10.11 -11.11
C GLY A 152 -4.66 9.68 -12.07
N SER A 153 -4.47 8.54 -12.73
CA SER A 153 -5.40 8.00 -13.71
C SER A 153 -6.68 7.42 -13.07
N THR A 154 -7.76 7.42 -13.86
CA THR A 154 -9.06 6.84 -13.48
C THR A 154 -9.17 5.37 -13.90
N VAL A 155 -10.13 4.66 -13.32
CA VAL A 155 -10.46 3.28 -13.72
C VAL A 155 -10.90 3.23 -15.18
N ASP A 156 -11.66 4.23 -15.64
CA ASP A 156 -12.11 4.30 -17.03
C ASP A 156 -10.96 4.52 -18.01
N HIS A 157 -9.96 5.33 -17.66
CA HIS A 157 -8.75 5.48 -18.47
C HIS A 157 -8.01 4.14 -18.61
N LEU A 158 -7.87 3.39 -17.51
CA LEU A 158 -7.26 2.06 -17.54
C LEU A 158 -8.05 1.06 -18.41
N ARG A 159 -9.40 1.04 -18.32
CA ARG A 159 -10.23 0.18 -19.17
C ARG A 159 -10.08 0.50 -20.64
N GLU A 160 -10.06 1.79 -20.99
CA GLU A 160 -9.84 2.23 -22.37
C GLU A 160 -8.48 1.75 -22.87
N LYS A 161 -7.41 1.98 -22.10
CA LYS A 161 -6.04 1.56 -22.45
C LYS A 161 -5.95 0.04 -22.67
N ILE A 162 -6.61 -0.77 -21.83
CA ILE A 162 -6.68 -2.23 -22.00
C ILE A 162 -7.48 -2.60 -23.25
N PHE A 163 -8.61 -1.94 -23.47
CA PHE A 163 -9.47 -2.19 -24.63
C PHE A 163 -8.76 -1.87 -25.95
N THR A 164 -8.08 -0.73 -26.04
CA THR A 164 -7.25 -0.35 -27.19
C THR A 164 -6.16 -1.38 -27.43
N LEU A 165 -5.42 -1.78 -26.39
CA LEU A 165 -4.40 -2.83 -26.50
C LEU A 165 -4.98 -4.15 -27.01
N PHE A 166 -6.14 -4.56 -26.50
CA PHE A 166 -6.81 -5.79 -26.91
C PHE A 166 -7.21 -5.74 -28.40
N LYS A 167 -7.74 -4.59 -28.85
CA LYS A 167 -8.17 -4.38 -30.23
C LYS A 167 -6.99 -4.32 -31.20
N ASP A 168 -5.87 -3.73 -30.80
CA ASP A 168 -4.72 -3.56 -31.67
C ASP A 168 -3.79 -4.79 -31.71
N SER A 169 -3.93 -5.69 -30.73
CA SER A 169 -3.08 -6.86 -30.60
C SER A 169 -3.53 -8.02 -31.49
N GLU A 170 -2.62 -8.50 -32.34
CA GLU A 170 -2.82 -9.68 -33.20
C GLU A 170 -3.14 -10.95 -32.41
N VAL A 171 -2.64 -11.05 -31.17
CA VAL A 171 -2.84 -12.22 -30.29
C VAL A 171 -4.33 -12.44 -29.98
N TYR A 172 -5.10 -11.36 -29.97
CA TYR A 172 -6.53 -11.39 -29.68
C TYR A 172 -7.42 -11.30 -30.91
N SER A 173 -6.84 -11.29 -32.12
CA SER A 173 -7.57 -11.15 -33.40
C SER A 173 -8.74 -12.13 -33.54
N GLN A 174 -8.57 -13.38 -33.10
CA GLN A 174 -9.61 -14.41 -33.13
C GLN A 174 -10.81 -14.14 -32.20
N PHE A 175 -10.68 -13.20 -31.25
CA PHE A 175 -11.70 -12.80 -30.30
C PHE A 175 -12.27 -11.42 -30.59
N HIS A 176 -11.83 -10.78 -31.68
CA HIS A 176 -12.35 -9.47 -32.08
C HIS A 176 -13.80 -9.59 -32.56
N ASN A 177 -14.62 -8.64 -32.13
CA ASN A 177 -16.00 -8.50 -32.55
C ASN A 177 -16.33 -7.00 -32.58
N ASP A 178 -16.96 -6.54 -33.66
CA ASP A 178 -17.28 -5.13 -33.90
C ASP A 178 -18.20 -4.52 -32.83
N LYS A 179 -18.85 -5.36 -32.02
CA LYS A 179 -19.74 -4.94 -30.93
C LYS A 179 -19.03 -4.77 -29.58
N LEU A 180 -17.73 -5.04 -29.49
CA LEU A 180 -17.00 -4.91 -28.24
C LEU A 180 -16.76 -3.44 -27.92
N SER A 181 -16.81 -3.14 -26.63
CA SER A 181 -16.53 -1.81 -26.10
C SER A 181 -15.76 -1.89 -24.79
N LYS A 182 -15.29 -0.75 -24.28
CA LYS A 182 -14.62 -0.66 -22.98
C LYS A 182 -15.46 -1.22 -21.82
N THR A 183 -16.79 -1.31 -21.95
CA THR A 183 -17.65 -1.88 -20.91
C THR A 183 -17.57 -3.41 -20.84
N ASP A 184 -17.03 -4.06 -21.86
CA ASP A 184 -16.78 -5.50 -21.86
C ASP A 184 -15.48 -5.87 -21.14
N VAL A 185 -14.71 -4.87 -20.67
CA VAL A 185 -13.48 -5.06 -19.88
C VAL A 185 -13.81 -5.11 -18.39
N LEU A 186 -13.73 -6.30 -17.81
CA LEU A 186 -13.80 -6.51 -16.37
C LEU A 186 -12.42 -6.28 -15.75
N LEU A 187 -12.41 -5.65 -14.58
CA LEU A 187 -11.21 -5.40 -13.78
C LEU A 187 -11.39 -6.00 -12.39
N PHE A 188 -10.37 -6.71 -11.92
CA PHE A 188 -10.31 -7.23 -10.57
C PHE A 188 -9.08 -6.64 -9.87
N ASN A 189 -9.29 -5.92 -8.78
CA ASN A 189 -8.21 -5.27 -8.02
C ASN A 189 -7.26 -6.30 -7.38
N ASN A 190 -6.23 -5.83 -6.69
CA ASN A 190 -5.24 -6.69 -6.02
C ASN A 190 -5.86 -7.58 -4.91
N ARG A 191 -7.09 -7.30 -4.48
CA ARG A 191 -7.87 -8.10 -3.52
C ARG A 191 -8.79 -9.12 -4.21
N ASN A 192 -8.72 -9.26 -5.54
CA ASN A 192 -9.61 -10.08 -6.37
C ASN A 192 -11.08 -9.62 -6.31
N GLU A 193 -11.33 -8.35 -6.02
CA GLU A 193 -12.67 -7.76 -6.03
C GLU A 193 -12.92 -7.07 -7.37
N GLU A 194 -14.11 -7.24 -7.91
CA GLU A 194 -14.50 -6.59 -9.16
C GLU A 194 -14.59 -5.07 -8.96
N VAL A 195 -13.86 -4.32 -9.78
CA VAL A 195 -14.01 -2.87 -9.88
C VAL A 195 -15.15 -2.60 -10.84
N THR A 196 -16.31 -2.23 -10.30
CA THR A 196 -17.54 -2.03 -11.07
C THR A 196 -17.46 -0.84 -12.01
N HIS A 197 -18.29 -0.83 -13.07
CA HIS A 197 -18.36 0.30 -13.99
C HIS A 197 -18.86 1.59 -13.33
N ALA A 198 -19.64 1.49 -12.25
CA ALA A 198 -20.06 2.64 -11.45
C ALA A 198 -18.87 3.37 -10.79
N SER A 199 -17.71 2.73 -10.70
CA SER A 199 -16.46 3.33 -10.20
C SER A 199 -15.55 3.84 -11.33
N GLY A 200 -16.05 4.00 -12.56
CA GLY A 200 -15.26 4.44 -13.71
C GLY A 200 -14.55 5.78 -13.49
N ASP A 201 -15.24 6.75 -12.91
CA ASP A 201 -14.70 8.08 -12.60
C ASP A 201 -13.78 8.11 -11.38
N LYS A 202 -13.71 7.01 -10.61
CA LYS A 202 -12.80 6.94 -9.46
C LYS A 202 -11.36 6.76 -9.91
N TYR A 203 -10.46 7.27 -9.10
CA TYR A 203 -9.03 7.07 -9.31
C TYR A 203 -8.62 5.65 -8.97
N LEU A 204 -7.54 5.17 -9.61
CA LEU A 204 -7.02 3.81 -9.42
C LEU A 204 -6.70 3.54 -7.94
N SER A 205 -6.07 4.50 -7.26
CA SER A 205 -5.72 4.44 -5.84
C SER A 205 -6.96 4.22 -4.95
N GLN A 206 -8.08 4.85 -5.27
CA GLN A 206 -9.35 4.71 -4.53
C GLN A 206 -10.01 3.33 -4.72
N CYS A 207 -9.60 2.58 -5.74
CA CYS A 207 -10.12 1.26 -6.07
C CYS A 207 -9.17 0.11 -5.66
N HIS A 208 -8.19 0.40 -4.79
CA HIS A 208 -7.15 -0.54 -4.38
C HIS A 208 -6.30 -1.06 -5.56
N ILE A 209 -6.04 -0.18 -6.53
CA ILE A 209 -5.09 -0.39 -7.61
C ILE A 209 -3.95 0.61 -7.39
N GLU A 210 -2.88 0.12 -6.77
CA GLU A 210 -1.71 0.93 -6.42
C GLU A 210 -0.54 0.64 -7.35
N THR A 211 0.48 1.52 -7.33
CA THR A 211 1.71 1.35 -8.11
C THR A 211 2.35 -0.02 -7.86
N GLY A 212 2.70 -0.73 -8.93
CA GLY A 212 3.33 -2.05 -8.88
C GLY A 212 2.39 -3.21 -8.57
N ASN A 213 1.09 -2.96 -8.40
CA ASN A 213 0.11 -4.05 -8.22
C ASN A 213 0.01 -4.92 -9.47
N VAL A 214 -0.31 -6.20 -9.26
CA VAL A 214 -0.68 -7.14 -10.33
C VAL A 214 -2.18 -7.38 -10.26
N ILE A 215 -2.90 -6.90 -11.26
CA ILE A 215 -4.36 -7.03 -11.33
C ILE A 215 -4.77 -7.91 -12.51
N ASP A 216 -5.96 -8.49 -12.41
CA ASP A 216 -6.52 -9.30 -13.49
C ASP A 216 -7.52 -8.47 -14.28
N SER A 217 -7.40 -8.55 -15.61
CA SER A 217 -8.38 -7.99 -16.52
C SER A 217 -8.91 -9.07 -17.43
N ILE A 218 -10.24 -9.12 -17.57
CA ILE A 218 -10.94 -10.10 -18.38
C ILE A 218 -11.75 -9.36 -19.43
N VAL A 219 -11.51 -9.66 -20.71
CA VAL A 219 -12.32 -9.15 -21.82
C VAL A 219 -13.44 -10.14 -22.13
N LEU A 220 -14.68 -9.65 -22.11
CA LEU A 220 -15.86 -10.43 -22.44
C LEU A 220 -16.16 -10.35 -23.94
N TYR A 221 -16.00 -11.46 -24.68
CA TYR A 221 -16.29 -11.52 -26.12
C TYR A 221 -17.61 -12.24 -26.46
#